data_AF-A0A962BLG3-F1
#
_entry.id   AF-A0A962BLG3-F1
#
_cell.length_a   1.000
_cell.length_b   1.000
_cell.length_c   1.000
_cell.angle_alpha   90.00
_cell.angle_beta   90.00
_cell.angle_gamma   90.00
#
_symmetry.space_group_name_H-M   'P 1'
#
loop_
_entity.id
_entity.type
_entity.pdbx_description
1 polymer ?
#
loop_
_entity_poly.entity_id
_entity_poly.type
_entity_poly.pdbx_seq_one_letter_code
_entity_poly.pdbx_strand_id
1 'polypeptide(L)'
;LFALQRVILSGGQATAGAAIYIRDGADEVTLNRVMLRDNAADEYGGGIYNLSARLRIDDSVFNENNAHFGGAALVNDCGIVNIQRSSFWKNEYPGDTFVVSTVLANRRLSLRHDCVTTFTTTSITHGDGQALLVQNFTNDDQLKISFENSTLKNNRWAIELEEADALIMLINNVLASQNPALNCVFDGIASLHPLSKVNLDTGSSCQTVLGTPAWTNTDPGLNWFGNDDWHRFYFPQLNDFAVDVGSFCAGTDLTGRDRPIDGDGDGNALCDLGAVEYINTTIGIFSDGFEAD
;
A
#
# COMPACT_ATOMS: atom_id res chain seq x y z
N LEU A 1 -21.29 14.21 2.41
CA LEU A 1 -20.39 13.38 3.25
C LEU A 1 -21.08 12.06 3.54
N PHE A 2 -20.52 10.95 3.05
CA PHE A 2 -20.96 9.59 3.38
C PHE A 2 -19.83 8.90 4.15
N ALA A 3 -20.15 8.24 5.27
CA ALA A 3 -19.15 7.60 6.10
C ALA A 3 -19.61 6.23 6.61
N LEU A 4 -18.71 5.26 6.59
CA LEU A 4 -18.87 3.95 7.24
C LEU A 4 -17.80 3.79 8.31
N GLN A 5 -18.21 3.27 9.47
CA GLN A 5 -17.31 3.07 10.59
C GLN A 5 -17.58 1.72 11.26
N ARG A 6 -16.54 0.91 11.50
CA ARG A 6 -16.63 -0.33 12.29
C ARG A 6 -17.64 -1.33 11.76
N VAL A 7 -17.65 -1.53 10.44
CA VAL A 7 -18.54 -2.47 9.76
C VAL A 7 -17.76 -3.45 8.90
N ILE A 8 -18.37 -4.60 8.65
CA ILE A 8 -17.90 -5.61 7.70
C ILE A 8 -18.86 -5.61 6.52
N LEU A 9 -18.33 -5.44 5.31
CA LEU A 9 -19.05 -5.62 4.05
C LEU A 9 -18.52 -6.86 3.34
N SER A 10 -19.38 -7.85 3.13
CA SER A 10 -18.95 -9.13 2.58
C SER A 10 -20.01 -9.84 1.74
N GLY A 11 -19.55 -10.70 0.81
CA GLY A 11 -20.42 -11.49 -0.05
C GLY A 11 -21.09 -10.69 -1.17
N GLY A 12 -20.61 -9.47 -1.44
CA GLY A 12 -21.07 -8.65 -2.55
C GLY A 12 -20.75 -9.31 -3.88
N GLN A 13 -21.68 -9.24 -4.83
CA GLN A 13 -21.54 -9.73 -6.20
C GLN A 13 -22.11 -8.66 -7.14
N ALA A 14 -21.28 -8.13 -8.04
CA ALA A 14 -21.69 -7.09 -8.98
C ALA A 14 -20.80 -7.10 -10.22
N THR A 15 -21.15 -6.31 -11.24
CA THR A 15 -20.23 -6.07 -12.36
C THR A 15 -19.02 -5.24 -11.93
N ALA A 16 -19.23 -4.24 -11.08
CA ALA A 16 -18.15 -3.39 -10.55
C ALA A 16 -18.48 -2.90 -9.13
N GLY A 17 -17.46 -2.76 -8.27
CA GLY A 17 -17.62 -2.21 -6.93
C GLY A 17 -18.51 -3.09 -6.05
N ALA A 18 -18.19 -4.38 -5.93
CA ALA A 18 -19.16 -5.36 -5.42
C ALA A 18 -19.54 -5.15 -3.94
N ALA A 19 -18.67 -4.54 -3.13
CA ALA A 19 -19.06 -4.01 -1.83
C ALA A 19 -19.55 -2.55 -1.93
N ILE A 20 -18.78 -1.70 -2.60
CA ILE A 20 -19.07 -0.27 -2.72
C ILE A 20 -18.79 0.22 -4.14
N TYR A 21 -19.81 0.76 -4.79
CA TYR A 21 -19.68 1.49 -6.05
C TYR A 21 -19.87 2.99 -5.78
N ILE A 22 -18.82 3.77 -5.98
CA ILE A 22 -18.84 5.23 -5.83
C ILE A 22 -18.97 5.85 -7.22
N ARG A 23 -20.17 6.36 -7.50
CA ARG A 23 -20.50 6.99 -8.78
C ARG A 23 -19.76 8.32 -8.99
N ASP A 24 -19.66 8.73 -10.24
CA ASP A 24 -19.18 10.06 -10.60
C ASP A 24 -20.05 11.17 -9.98
N GLY A 25 -19.41 12.31 -9.66
CA GLY A 25 -20.04 13.45 -8.99
C GLY A 25 -20.26 13.27 -7.48
N ALA A 26 -19.78 12.17 -6.88
CA ALA A 26 -19.72 12.06 -5.43
C ALA A 26 -18.54 12.88 -4.87
N ASP A 27 -18.78 13.71 -3.86
CA ASP A 27 -17.74 14.57 -3.28
C ASP A 27 -16.73 13.78 -2.44
N GLU A 28 -17.20 13.21 -1.32
CA GLU A 28 -16.35 12.55 -0.32
C GLU A 28 -17.03 11.33 0.34
N VAL A 29 -16.27 10.24 0.41
CA VAL A 29 -16.58 8.99 1.09
C VAL A 29 -15.47 8.66 2.09
N THR A 30 -15.84 8.39 3.34
CA THR A 30 -14.90 8.00 4.40
C THR A 30 -15.18 6.59 4.91
N LEU A 31 -14.16 5.74 4.93
CA LEU A 31 -14.17 4.43 5.56
C LEU A 31 -13.17 4.43 6.72
N ASN A 32 -13.64 4.13 7.94
CA ASN A 32 -12.80 4.04 9.12
C ASN A 32 -13.05 2.73 9.85
N ARG A 33 -12.00 1.92 10.06
CA ARG A 33 -12.15 0.59 10.69
C ARG A 33 -13.19 -0.28 9.99
N VAL A 34 -13.09 -0.36 8.67
CA VAL A 34 -14.00 -1.18 7.86
C VAL A 34 -13.24 -2.39 7.34
N MET A 35 -13.93 -3.53 7.25
CA MET A 35 -13.45 -4.73 6.58
C MET A 35 -14.28 -4.99 5.33
N LEU A 36 -13.64 -5.01 4.16
CA LEU A 36 -14.24 -5.49 2.92
C LEU A 36 -13.65 -6.86 2.61
N ARG A 37 -14.49 -7.90 2.64
CA ARG A 37 -14.03 -9.27 2.41
C ARG A 37 -14.97 -10.11 1.59
N ASP A 38 -14.44 -11.09 0.86
CA ASP A 38 -15.26 -12.05 0.11
C ASP A 38 -16.24 -11.38 -0.87
N ASN A 39 -15.84 -10.25 -1.46
CA ASN A 39 -16.64 -9.55 -2.48
C ASN A 39 -16.06 -9.82 -3.86
N ALA A 40 -16.91 -10.14 -4.84
CA ALA A 40 -16.47 -10.46 -6.20
C ALA A 40 -17.15 -9.55 -7.22
N ALA A 41 -16.34 -8.95 -8.09
CA ALA A 41 -16.80 -8.19 -9.23
C ALA A 41 -16.50 -8.94 -10.54
N ASP A 42 -17.46 -8.96 -11.47
CA ASP A 42 -17.25 -9.58 -12.79
C ASP A 42 -16.21 -8.83 -13.63
N GLU A 43 -16.04 -7.52 -13.40
CA GLU A 43 -15.07 -6.71 -14.13
C GLU A 43 -14.02 -6.09 -13.20
N TYR A 44 -14.41 -5.12 -12.36
CA TYR A 44 -13.48 -4.22 -11.70
C TYR A 44 -13.88 -3.92 -10.26
N GLY A 45 -12.92 -3.79 -9.34
CA GLY A 45 -13.23 -3.29 -7.99
C GLY A 45 -14.02 -4.30 -7.17
N GLY A 46 -13.43 -5.45 -6.85
CA GLY A 46 -14.10 -6.48 -6.05
C GLY A 46 -14.59 -5.94 -4.72
N GLY A 47 -13.74 -5.19 -4.01
CA GLY A 47 -14.17 -4.37 -2.89
C GLY A 47 -14.85 -3.08 -3.34
N ILE A 48 -14.05 -2.14 -3.84
CA ILE A 48 -14.49 -0.77 -4.15
C ILE A 48 -14.20 -0.42 -5.60
N TYR A 49 -15.17 0.20 -6.26
CA TYR A 49 -14.94 0.95 -7.48
C TYR A 49 -15.19 2.43 -7.20
N ASN A 50 -14.12 3.24 -7.23
CA ASN A 50 -14.19 4.69 -7.13
C ASN A 50 -14.06 5.32 -8.51
N LEU A 51 -15.15 5.84 -9.08
CA LEU A 51 -15.08 6.54 -10.37
C LEU A 51 -14.34 7.86 -10.25
N SER A 52 -14.58 8.63 -9.17
CA SER A 52 -14.14 10.01 -9.18
C SER A 52 -14.16 10.72 -7.81
N ALA A 53 -14.59 10.08 -6.73
CA ALA A 53 -14.73 10.79 -5.45
C ALA A 53 -13.39 10.98 -4.73
N ARG A 54 -13.41 11.85 -3.70
CA ARG A 54 -12.43 11.80 -2.62
C ARG A 54 -12.76 10.60 -1.73
N LEU A 55 -11.86 9.64 -1.66
CA LEU A 55 -12.03 8.44 -0.83
C LEU A 55 -10.95 8.41 0.26
N ARG A 56 -11.38 8.47 1.51
CA ARG A 56 -10.49 8.34 2.67
C ARG A 56 -10.72 7.00 3.34
N ILE A 57 -9.67 6.18 3.39
CA ILE A 57 -9.66 4.86 4.01
C ILE A 57 -8.67 4.90 5.17
N ASP A 58 -9.14 4.60 6.38
CA ASP A 58 -8.34 4.63 7.60
C ASP A 58 -8.53 3.33 8.38
N ASP A 59 -7.44 2.73 8.85
CA ASP A 59 -7.48 1.61 9.80
C ASP A 59 -8.31 0.42 9.28
N SER A 60 -8.22 0.15 7.98
CA SER A 60 -9.17 -0.73 7.29
C SER A 60 -8.49 -1.95 6.66
N VAL A 61 -9.30 -2.94 6.38
CA VAL A 61 -8.90 -4.26 5.91
C VAL A 61 -9.61 -4.59 4.62
N PHE A 62 -8.84 -5.05 3.63
CA PHE A 62 -9.35 -5.60 2.39
C PHE A 62 -8.77 -6.99 2.21
N ASN A 63 -9.61 -8.01 2.21
CA ASN A 63 -9.11 -9.37 2.04
C ASN A 63 -10.06 -10.29 1.28
N GLU A 64 -9.51 -11.20 0.48
CA GLU A 64 -10.31 -12.22 -0.22
C GLU A 64 -11.37 -11.57 -1.14
N ASN A 65 -11.12 -10.34 -1.61
CA ASN A 65 -11.91 -9.70 -2.67
C ASN A 65 -11.35 -10.07 -4.04
N ASN A 66 -12.21 -10.08 -5.05
CA ASN A 66 -11.88 -10.57 -6.38
C ASN A 66 -12.46 -9.66 -7.49
N ALA A 67 -11.69 -9.38 -8.55
CA ALA A 67 -12.19 -8.81 -9.80
C ALA A 67 -11.40 -9.34 -11.01
N HIS A 68 -12.09 -9.68 -12.11
CA HIS A 68 -11.46 -10.27 -13.32
C HIS A 68 -10.44 -9.37 -14.03
N PHE A 69 -10.68 -8.06 -14.11
CA PHE A 69 -9.89 -7.13 -14.93
C PHE A 69 -9.01 -6.17 -14.10
N GLY A 70 -8.87 -6.44 -12.79
CA GLY A 70 -7.97 -5.70 -11.91
C GLY A 70 -8.65 -4.88 -10.81
N GLY A 71 -7.84 -4.42 -9.86
CA GLY A 71 -8.29 -3.75 -8.65
C GLY A 71 -9.22 -4.62 -7.80
N ALA A 72 -8.79 -5.85 -7.51
CA ALA A 72 -9.56 -6.83 -6.76
C ALA A 72 -10.04 -6.26 -5.40
N ALA A 73 -9.22 -5.46 -4.72
CA ALA A 73 -9.65 -4.71 -3.55
C ALA A 73 -10.26 -3.35 -3.92
N LEU A 74 -9.56 -2.61 -4.77
CA LEU A 74 -9.88 -1.21 -5.04
C LEU A 74 -9.50 -0.81 -6.47
N VAL A 75 -10.45 -0.17 -7.16
CA VAL A 75 -10.20 0.61 -8.36
C VAL A 75 -10.39 2.09 -8.05
N ASN A 76 -9.41 2.90 -8.42
CA ASN A 76 -9.49 4.36 -8.46
C ASN A 76 -9.41 4.83 -9.91
N ASP A 77 -10.54 5.14 -10.54
CA ASP A 77 -10.61 5.62 -11.93
C ASP A 77 -10.45 7.15 -11.99
N CYS A 78 -9.34 7.65 -11.45
CA CYS A 78 -8.98 9.07 -11.34
C CYS A 78 -9.78 9.89 -10.31
N GLY A 79 -9.94 9.38 -9.09
CA GLY A 79 -10.28 10.17 -7.89
C GLY A 79 -9.06 10.59 -7.07
N ILE A 80 -9.31 11.18 -5.89
CA ILE A 80 -8.29 11.44 -4.87
C ILE A 80 -8.47 10.44 -3.74
N VAL A 81 -7.60 9.45 -3.67
CA VAL A 81 -7.69 8.35 -2.71
C VAL A 81 -6.55 8.44 -1.71
N ASN A 82 -6.90 8.43 -0.42
CA ASN A 82 -5.96 8.41 0.69
C ASN A 82 -6.22 7.18 1.54
N ILE A 83 -5.27 6.27 1.57
CA ILE A 83 -5.29 5.03 2.35
C ILE A 83 -4.23 5.15 3.42
N GLN A 84 -4.60 4.96 4.68
CA GLN A 84 -3.67 5.02 5.79
C GLN A 84 -3.92 3.92 6.83
N ARG A 85 -2.85 3.44 7.48
CA ARG A 85 -2.89 2.35 8.47
C ARG A 85 -3.80 1.21 8.04
N SER A 86 -3.64 0.73 6.81
CA SER A 86 -4.55 -0.27 6.24
C SER A 86 -3.77 -1.45 5.71
N SER A 87 -4.43 -2.59 5.59
CA SER A 87 -3.80 -3.78 5.01
C SER A 87 -4.67 -4.46 3.98
N PHE A 88 -4.01 -4.95 2.93
CA PHE A 88 -4.59 -5.63 1.80
C PHE A 88 -3.94 -7.00 1.66
N TRP A 89 -4.74 -8.06 1.63
CA TRP A 89 -4.20 -9.40 1.43
C TRP A 89 -5.15 -10.38 0.76
N LYS A 90 -4.62 -11.29 -0.05
CA LYS A 90 -5.42 -12.26 -0.79
C LYS A 90 -6.51 -11.59 -1.64
N ASN A 91 -6.24 -10.42 -2.21
CA ASN A 91 -7.19 -9.79 -3.13
C ASN A 91 -6.73 -10.09 -4.54
N GLU A 92 -7.42 -11.01 -5.21
CA GLU A 92 -7.00 -11.56 -6.50
C GLU A 92 -8.17 -12.21 -7.23
N TYR A 93 -8.00 -12.41 -8.54
CA TYR A 93 -8.84 -13.30 -9.32
C TYR A 93 -8.14 -14.64 -9.53
N PRO A 94 -8.69 -15.77 -9.04
CA PRO A 94 -8.16 -17.09 -9.31
C PRO A 94 -8.51 -17.48 -10.76
N GLY A 95 -7.60 -17.19 -11.69
CA GLY A 95 -7.69 -17.67 -13.06
C GLY A 95 -6.58 -17.12 -13.96
N ASP A 96 -6.21 -17.89 -14.98
CA ASP A 96 -5.05 -17.65 -15.87
C ASP A 96 -5.25 -16.53 -16.90
N THR A 97 -6.25 -15.66 -16.74
CA THR A 97 -6.59 -14.65 -17.75
C THR A 97 -6.58 -13.23 -17.18
N PHE A 98 -5.57 -12.48 -17.61
CA PHE A 98 -5.37 -11.03 -17.51
C PHE A 98 -4.90 -10.46 -16.16
N VAL A 99 -4.46 -9.20 -16.23
CA VAL A 99 -3.73 -8.46 -15.21
C VAL A 99 -4.53 -8.42 -13.91
N VAL A 100 -4.04 -9.10 -12.88
CA VAL A 100 -4.66 -9.17 -11.55
C VAL A 100 -3.94 -8.20 -10.62
N SER A 101 -4.56 -7.10 -10.23
CA SER A 101 -3.98 -6.17 -9.26
C SER A 101 -4.82 -6.08 -8.00
N THR A 102 -4.16 -5.91 -6.85
CA THR A 102 -4.86 -5.61 -5.59
C THR A 102 -5.50 -4.22 -5.66
N VAL A 103 -4.71 -3.23 -6.04
CA VAL A 103 -5.19 -1.87 -6.31
C VAL A 103 -4.89 -1.50 -7.76
N LEU A 104 -5.90 -0.92 -8.42
CA LEU A 104 -5.78 -0.35 -9.76
C LEU A 104 -5.99 1.16 -9.70
N ALA A 105 -4.94 1.92 -10.00
CA ALA A 105 -5.03 3.36 -10.27
C ALA A 105 -5.19 3.55 -11.78
N ASN A 106 -6.38 3.92 -12.22
CA ASN A 106 -6.72 4.04 -13.63
C ASN A 106 -7.08 5.50 -13.97
N ARG A 107 -6.99 5.83 -15.24
CA ARG A 107 -7.59 7.01 -15.84
C ARG A 107 -8.24 6.63 -17.17
N ARG A 108 -9.39 5.98 -17.09
CA ARG A 108 -10.14 5.52 -18.27
C ARG A 108 -11.20 6.53 -18.69
N LEU A 109 -11.93 7.11 -17.73
CA LEU A 109 -13.14 7.90 -18.02
C LEU A 109 -13.04 9.38 -17.62
N SER A 110 -11.94 9.79 -16.98
CA SER A 110 -11.83 11.10 -16.35
C SER A 110 -11.11 12.14 -17.20
N LEU A 111 -11.73 13.31 -17.33
CA LEU A 111 -11.13 14.53 -17.88
C LEU A 111 -10.39 15.35 -16.81
N ARG A 112 -10.30 14.85 -15.58
CA ARG A 112 -9.60 15.54 -14.48
C ARG A 112 -8.10 15.34 -14.55
N HIS A 113 -7.38 16.34 -14.05
CA HIS A 113 -5.92 16.43 -14.10
C HIS A 113 -5.28 16.18 -12.71
N ASP A 114 -6.10 15.82 -11.71
CA ASP A 114 -5.71 15.66 -10.30
C ASP A 114 -5.97 14.24 -9.76
N CYS A 115 -5.72 13.21 -10.57
CA CYS A 115 -5.77 11.81 -10.14
C CYS A 115 -4.66 11.52 -9.11
N VAL A 116 -5.02 11.16 -7.88
CA VAL A 116 -4.05 10.86 -6.81
C VAL A 116 -4.43 9.56 -6.09
N THR A 117 -3.45 8.68 -5.90
CA THR A 117 -3.57 7.54 -5.00
C THR A 117 -2.40 7.55 -4.02
N THR A 118 -2.70 7.71 -2.74
CA THR A 118 -1.73 7.80 -1.65
C THR A 118 -1.93 6.68 -0.65
N PHE A 119 -0.82 6.04 -0.27
CA PHE A 119 -0.74 5.01 0.75
C PHE A 119 0.24 5.44 1.84
N THR A 120 -0.20 5.42 3.10
CA THR A 120 0.64 5.76 4.26
C THR A 120 0.52 4.65 5.28
N THR A 121 1.64 4.12 5.79
CA THR A 121 1.59 3.06 6.82
C THR A 121 0.73 1.88 6.36
N THR A 122 0.92 1.42 5.12
CA THR A 122 0.07 0.41 4.48
C THR A 122 0.84 -0.86 4.20
N SER A 123 0.21 -2.02 4.44
CA SER A 123 0.74 -3.30 4.01
C SER A 123 -0.08 -3.89 2.86
N ILE A 124 0.56 -4.18 1.73
CA ILE A 124 -0.08 -4.87 0.60
C ILE A 124 0.69 -6.16 0.36
N THR A 125 -0.01 -7.28 0.54
CA THR A 125 0.64 -8.59 0.56
C THR A 125 -0.16 -9.62 -0.19
N HIS A 126 0.54 -10.62 -0.72
CA HIS A 126 -0.07 -11.89 -1.10
C HIS A 126 -1.20 -11.75 -2.13
N GLY A 127 -0.81 -11.46 -3.36
CA GLY A 127 -1.59 -11.79 -4.53
C GLY A 127 -0.67 -12.46 -5.54
N ASP A 128 -1.20 -13.42 -6.30
CA ASP A 128 -0.57 -13.88 -7.55
C ASP A 128 -0.42 -12.74 -8.60
N GLY A 129 -0.93 -11.55 -8.23
CA GLY A 129 -0.94 -10.31 -8.97
C GLY A 129 -0.11 -9.16 -8.41
N GLN A 130 -0.22 -7.99 -9.04
CA GLN A 130 0.48 -6.77 -8.62
C GLN A 130 -0.12 -6.17 -7.34
N ALA A 131 0.70 -5.56 -6.50
CA ALA A 131 0.18 -4.76 -5.39
C ALA A 131 -0.55 -3.52 -5.91
N LEU A 132 0.11 -2.79 -6.81
CA LEU A 132 -0.45 -1.65 -7.53
C LEU A 132 -0.21 -1.81 -9.03
N LEU A 133 -1.29 -1.67 -9.80
CA LEU A 133 -1.25 -1.46 -11.24
C LEU A 133 -1.69 -0.01 -11.54
N VAL A 134 -0.96 0.65 -12.42
CA VAL A 134 -1.27 1.98 -12.93
C VAL A 134 -1.51 1.88 -14.44
N GLN A 135 -2.68 2.34 -14.87
CA GLN A 135 -3.06 2.38 -16.29
C GLN A 135 -3.53 3.80 -16.65
N ASN A 136 -3.11 4.30 -17.81
CA ASN A 136 -3.50 5.62 -18.30
C ASN A 136 -3.64 5.63 -19.81
N PHE A 137 -4.87 5.47 -20.30
CA PHE A 137 -5.15 5.45 -21.74
C PHE A 137 -5.30 6.86 -22.34
N THR A 138 -4.85 7.91 -21.64
CA THR A 138 -4.99 9.30 -22.06
C THR A 138 -3.65 10.03 -22.04
N ASN A 139 -3.37 10.83 -23.08
CA ASN A 139 -2.02 11.29 -23.40
C ASN A 139 -1.57 12.57 -22.66
N ASP A 140 -2.40 13.16 -21.80
CA ASP A 140 -2.21 14.58 -21.43
C ASP A 140 -1.77 14.83 -19.97
N ASP A 141 -2.03 13.94 -18.98
CA ASP A 141 -1.39 14.08 -17.65
C ASP A 141 -1.02 12.78 -16.96
N GLN A 142 0.05 12.87 -16.17
CA GLN A 142 0.56 11.82 -15.29
C GLN A 142 -0.35 11.59 -14.09
N LEU A 143 -0.60 10.32 -13.74
CA LEU A 143 -1.18 9.99 -12.43
C LEU A 143 -0.17 10.29 -11.32
N LYS A 144 -0.65 10.67 -10.13
CA LYS A 144 0.21 10.87 -8.96
C LYS A 144 0.04 9.70 -8.01
N ILE A 145 1.12 8.99 -7.77
CA ILE A 145 1.16 7.83 -6.87
C ILE A 145 2.13 8.14 -5.74
N SER A 146 1.71 7.91 -4.50
CA SER A 146 2.62 8.03 -3.36
C SER A 146 2.49 6.90 -2.37
N PHE A 147 3.64 6.44 -1.88
CA PHE A 147 3.75 5.53 -0.75
C PHE A 147 4.65 6.16 0.31
N GLU A 148 4.21 6.10 1.55
CA GLU A 148 4.96 6.52 2.73
C GLU A 148 4.89 5.41 3.79
N ASN A 149 6.03 5.04 4.37
CA ASN A 149 6.10 4.06 5.44
C ASN A 149 5.30 2.77 5.12
N SER A 150 5.39 2.24 3.90
CA SER A 150 4.53 1.14 3.44
C SER A 150 5.33 -0.07 2.99
N THR A 151 4.74 -1.26 3.13
CA THR A 151 5.37 -2.54 2.81
C THR A 151 4.57 -3.26 1.72
N LEU A 152 5.19 -3.45 0.57
CA LEU A 152 4.63 -4.23 -0.54
C LEU A 152 5.44 -5.51 -0.65
N LYS A 153 4.90 -6.63 -0.14
CA LYS A 153 5.66 -7.88 -0.01
C LYS A 153 4.91 -9.10 -0.53
N ASN A 154 5.63 -10.01 -1.19
CA ASN A 154 5.09 -11.27 -1.71
C ASN A 154 3.96 -11.10 -2.74
N ASN A 155 3.95 -9.98 -3.46
CA ASN A 155 3.13 -9.79 -4.65
C ASN A 155 3.92 -10.24 -5.89
N ARG A 156 3.27 -10.42 -7.03
CA ARG A 156 3.97 -10.69 -8.30
C ARG A 156 4.94 -9.56 -8.61
N TRP A 157 4.42 -8.32 -8.61
CA TRP A 157 5.16 -7.06 -8.72
C TRP A 157 4.64 -6.08 -7.66
N ALA A 158 5.49 -5.15 -7.20
CA ALA A 158 5.08 -4.13 -6.24
C ALA A 158 4.35 -2.98 -6.97
N ILE A 159 4.98 -2.42 -8.00
CA ILE A 159 4.39 -1.34 -8.78
C ILE A 159 4.55 -1.67 -10.26
N GLU A 160 3.43 -1.74 -10.96
CA GLU A 160 3.41 -1.83 -12.41
C GLU A 160 2.76 -0.60 -13.04
N LEU A 161 3.39 -0.07 -14.08
CA LEU A 161 2.77 0.83 -15.04
C LEU A 161 2.58 0.06 -16.34
N GLU A 162 1.36 0.07 -16.87
CA GLU A 162 1.00 -0.55 -18.15
C GLU A 162 0.44 0.54 -19.08
N GLU A 163 1.19 0.85 -20.14
CA GLU A 163 0.92 1.96 -21.06
C GLU A 163 0.58 3.27 -20.33
N ALA A 164 1.31 3.60 -19.26
CA ALA A 164 0.94 4.67 -18.34
C ALA A 164 2.09 5.58 -17.93
N ASP A 165 1.78 6.87 -17.77
CA ASP A 165 2.69 7.85 -17.19
C ASP A 165 2.26 8.22 -15.77
N ALA A 166 3.21 8.20 -14.83
CA ALA A 166 2.97 8.56 -13.44
C ALA A 166 4.14 9.31 -12.80
N LEU A 167 3.80 10.28 -11.94
CA LEU A 167 4.72 10.89 -11.00
C LEU A 167 4.67 10.08 -9.69
N ILE A 168 5.79 9.45 -9.34
CA ILE A 168 5.87 8.49 -8.23
C ILE A 168 6.71 9.08 -7.09
N MET A 169 6.09 9.16 -5.91
CA MET A 169 6.75 9.58 -4.66
C MET A 169 6.84 8.41 -3.68
N LEU A 170 8.04 8.04 -3.26
CA LEU A 170 8.27 6.95 -2.31
C LEU A 170 9.11 7.46 -1.13
N ILE A 171 8.62 7.31 0.09
CA ILE A 171 9.36 7.66 1.32
C ILE A 171 9.27 6.51 2.34
N ASN A 172 10.39 6.02 2.86
CA ASN A 172 10.44 4.97 3.89
C ASN A 172 9.73 3.66 3.52
N ASN A 173 9.73 3.22 2.26
CA ASN A 173 9.01 2.02 1.86
C ASN A 173 9.91 0.80 1.74
N VAL A 174 9.29 -0.37 1.84
CA VAL A 174 9.89 -1.67 1.50
C VAL A 174 9.16 -2.29 0.33
N LEU A 175 9.87 -2.54 -0.77
CA LEU A 175 9.40 -3.22 -1.97
C LEU A 175 10.09 -4.60 -2.06
N ALA A 176 9.34 -5.66 -1.79
CA ALA A 176 9.84 -7.01 -1.58
C ALA A 176 8.92 -8.09 -2.20
N SER A 177 8.70 -8.01 -3.50
CA SER A 177 7.88 -8.93 -4.30
C SER A 177 8.50 -10.33 -4.36
N GLN A 178 7.72 -11.31 -4.85
CA GLN A 178 8.13 -12.71 -4.95
C GLN A 178 9.39 -12.91 -5.80
N ASN A 179 9.52 -12.13 -6.87
CA ASN A 179 10.73 -12.05 -7.67
C ASN A 179 11.40 -10.68 -7.45
N PRO A 180 12.52 -10.61 -6.69
CA PRO A 180 13.22 -9.36 -6.43
C PRO A 180 13.65 -8.61 -7.69
N ALA A 181 13.91 -9.32 -8.79
CA ALA A 181 14.30 -8.70 -10.06
C ALA A 181 13.15 -7.92 -10.73
N LEU A 182 11.92 -8.08 -10.26
CA LEU A 182 10.71 -7.49 -10.83
C LEU A 182 9.85 -6.83 -9.73
N ASN A 183 10.45 -6.08 -8.82
CA ASN A 183 9.66 -5.25 -7.90
C ASN A 183 8.88 -4.15 -8.64
N CYS A 184 9.51 -3.52 -9.63
CA CYS A 184 8.85 -2.55 -10.49
C CYS A 184 8.92 -2.97 -11.96
N VAL A 185 7.81 -2.79 -12.67
CA VAL A 185 7.72 -3.01 -14.11
C VAL A 185 7.08 -1.77 -14.71
N PHE A 186 7.82 -1.05 -15.56
CA PHE A 186 7.34 0.21 -16.13
C PHE A 186 7.26 0.10 -17.65
N ASP A 187 6.03 -0.02 -18.15
CA ASP A 187 5.68 0.22 -19.54
C ASP A 187 4.98 1.59 -19.65
N GLY A 188 5.77 2.62 -19.95
CA GLY A 188 5.40 4.03 -19.88
C GLY A 188 6.42 4.87 -19.10
N ILE A 189 6.05 6.09 -18.70
CA ILE A 189 6.96 7.02 -18.02
C ILE A 189 6.73 7.04 -16.51
N ALA A 190 7.64 6.42 -15.76
CA ALA A 190 7.75 6.56 -14.32
C ALA A 190 8.64 7.76 -13.95
N SER A 191 8.03 8.90 -13.62
CA SER A 191 8.74 10.11 -13.20
C SER A 191 9.03 10.11 -11.70
N LEU A 192 10.29 10.28 -11.32
CA LEU A 192 10.72 10.42 -9.93
C LEU A 192 10.22 11.74 -9.32
N HIS A 193 9.50 11.67 -8.22
CA HIS A 193 9.19 12.86 -7.43
C HIS A 193 10.43 13.32 -6.62
N PRO A 194 10.74 14.63 -6.53
CA PRO A 194 11.93 15.13 -5.83
C PRO A 194 11.99 14.83 -4.32
N LEU A 195 10.86 14.50 -3.70
CA LEU A 195 10.79 14.13 -2.29
C LEU A 195 11.05 12.65 -2.03
N SER A 196 11.15 11.81 -3.06
CA SER A 196 11.41 10.39 -2.87
C SER A 196 12.79 10.17 -2.24
N LYS A 197 12.85 9.31 -1.22
CA LYS A 197 14.06 9.00 -0.47
C LYS A 197 13.83 7.87 0.53
N VAL A 198 14.92 7.28 0.97
CA VAL A 198 15.00 6.33 2.08
C VAL A 198 14.10 5.11 1.84
N ASN A 199 14.17 4.51 0.65
CA ASN A 199 13.39 3.33 0.30
C ASN A 199 14.30 2.11 0.12
N LEU A 200 13.73 0.93 0.33
CA LEU A 200 14.38 -0.35 0.09
C LEU A 200 13.67 -1.15 -1.01
N ASP A 201 14.43 -1.58 -2.00
CA ASP A 201 14.06 -2.48 -3.08
C ASP A 201 14.88 -3.78 -2.92
N THR A 202 14.22 -4.94 -2.82
CA THR A 202 14.93 -6.23 -2.70
C THR A 202 15.73 -6.60 -3.93
N GLY A 203 15.45 -5.98 -5.08
CA GLY A 203 16.28 -6.02 -6.28
C GLY A 203 16.65 -4.61 -6.71
N SER A 204 16.67 -4.34 -8.01
CA SER A 204 17.06 -3.04 -8.55
C SER A 204 16.08 -2.43 -9.54
N SER A 205 14.96 -3.12 -9.81
CA SER A 205 14.00 -2.72 -10.85
C SER A 205 13.31 -1.38 -10.58
N CYS A 206 13.22 -0.95 -9.31
CA CYS A 206 12.59 0.31 -8.94
C CYS A 206 13.55 1.51 -8.89
N GLN A 207 14.85 1.32 -9.15
CA GLN A 207 15.91 2.30 -8.90
C GLN A 207 15.62 3.70 -9.47
N THR A 208 14.89 3.80 -10.58
CA THR A 208 14.54 5.07 -11.23
C THR A 208 13.58 5.95 -10.41
N VAL A 209 12.85 5.39 -9.44
CA VAL A 209 11.81 6.10 -8.66
C VAL A 209 12.04 6.11 -7.14
N LEU A 210 13.11 5.49 -6.63
CA LEU A 210 13.37 5.40 -5.19
C LEU A 210 13.86 6.73 -4.56
N GLY A 211 14.55 7.57 -5.34
CA GLY A 211 15.28 8.72 -4.81
C GLY A 211 16.46 8.32 -3.90
N THR A 212 17.17 9.29 -3.31
CA THR A 212 18.39 9.03 -2.51
C THR A 212 18.28 9.59 -1.09
N PRO A 213 18.83 8.88 -0.07
CA PRO A 213 19.46 7.56 -0.14
C PRO A 213 18.42 6.45 -0.43
N ALA A 214 18.85 5.31 -0.94
CA ALA A 214 18.00 4.13 -1.14
C ALA A 214 18.85 2.86 -1.15
N TRP A 215 18.24 1.74 -0.80
CA TRP A 215 18.86 0.42 -0.80
C TRP A 215 18.26 -0.42 -1.91
N THR A 216 19.12 -1.02 -2.73
CA THR A 216 18.75 -1.93 -3.83
C THR A 216 19.50 -3.24 -3.66
N ASN A 217 18.96 -4.34 -4.16
CA ASN A 217 19.51 -5.69 -4.04
C ASN A 217 19.77 -6.08 -2.57
N THR A 218 18.89 -5.61 -1.69
CA THR A 218 19.03 -5.76 -0.23
C THR A 218 17.81 -6.49 0.30
N ASP A 219 17.99 -7.67 0.91
CA ASP A 219 16.90 -8.36 1.59
C ASP A 219 16.65 -7.69 2.96
N PRO A 220 15.44 -7.16 3.22
CA PRO A 220 15.11 -6.52 4.49
C PRO A 220 14.83 -7.52 5.61
N GLY A 221 14.97 -8.85 5.41
CA GLY A 221 14.82 -9.85 6.47
C GLY A 221 13.39 -10.02 7.02
N LEU A 222 12.40 -9.35 6.41
CA LEU A 222 11.04 -9.28 6.92
C LEU A 222 10.37 -10.65 7.05
N ASN A 223 9.98 -11.00 8.28
CA ASN A 223 9.32 -12.27 8.58
C ASN A 223 7.81 -12.13 8.74
N TRP A 224 7.11 -13.21 8.38
CA TRP A 224 5.70 -13.37 8.69
C TRP A 224 5.58 -13.70 10.20
N PHE A 225 5.13 -12.73 11.01
CA PHE A 225 5.03 -12.92 12.46
C PHE A 225 3.60 -12.83 13.02
N GLY A 226 2.61 -12.44 12.22
CA GLY A 226 1.20 -12.51 12.62
C GLY A 226 0.38 -11.29 12.28
N ASN A 227 -0.93 -11.41 12.53
CA ASN A 227 -1.89 -10.33 12.55
C ASN A 227 -1.91 -9.66 13.94
N ASP A 228 -2.39 -8.43 14.03
CA ASP A 228 -2.75 -7.77 15.29
C ASP A 228 -4.23 -8.01 15.63
N ASP A 229 -4.75 -9.20 15.28
CA ASP A 229 -6.17 -9.56 15.20
C ASP A 229 -7.00 -8.79 14.16
N TRP A 230 -6.42 -7.79 13.48
CA TRP A 230 -7.12 -6.98 12.47
C TRP A 230 -6.37 -6.97 11.14
N HIS A 231 -5.17 -6.41 11.12
CA HIS A 231 -4.29 -6.23 9.98
C HIS A 231 -3.45 -7.46 9.66
N ARG A 232 -2.91 -7.47 8.44
CA ARG A 232 -1.90 -8.43 7.98
C ARG A 232 -0.66 -7.69 7.53
N PHE A 233 0.50 -8.10 8.00
CA PHE A 233 1.77 -7.41 7.76
C PHE A 233 3.00 -8.31 8.00
N TYR A 234 4.18 -7.76 7.75
CA TYR A 234 5.47 -8.41 8.00
C TYR A 234 6.29 -7.54 8.94
N PHE A 235 7.02 -8.19 9.85
CA PHE A 235 7.83 -7.52 10.85
C PHE A 235 9.29 -7.48 10.40
N PRO A 236 9.98 -6.34 10.58
CA PRO A 236 11.43 -6.33 10.61
C PRO A 236 11.97 -7.17 11.78
N GLN A 237 13.22 -7.54 11.69
CA GLN A 237 13.95 -8.39 12.63
C GLN A 237 15.23 -7.69 13.09
N LEU A 238 15.83 -8.24 14.15
CA LEU A 238 17.09 -7.71 14.69
C LEU A 238 18.20 -7.74 13.64
N ASN A 239 18.87 -6.60 13.45
CA ASN A 239 19.93 -6.35 12.46
C ASN A 239 19.45 -6.28 10.99
N ASP A 240 18.15 -6.15 10.74
CA ASP A 240 17.66 -5.95 9.38
C ASP A 240 18.03 -4.55 8.87
N PHE A 241 18.30 -4.46 7.56
CA PHE A 241 18.56 -3.18 6.89
C PHE A 241 17.38 -2.20 6.89
N ALA A 242 16.22 -2.64 7.37
CA ALA A 242 15.02 -1.82 7.49
C ALA A 242 14.90 -1.13 8.86
N VAL A 243 15.67 -1.53 9.87
CA VAL A 243 15.54 -1.02 11.25
C VAL A 243 16.29 0.29 11.41
N ASP A 244 15.66 1.31 12.02
CA ASP A 244 16.26 2.60 12.41
C ASP A 244 17.01 3.35 11.28
N VAL A 245 16.52 3.27 10.04
CA VAL A 245 17.15 3.95 8.90
C VAL A 245 16.25 4.99 8.20
N GLY A 246 14.98 5.06 8.58
CA GLY A 246 13.96 5.93 7.98
C GLY A 246 14.09 7.40 8.38
N SER A 247 13.28 8.26 7.75
CA SER A 247 13.17 9.69 8.10
C SER A 247 11.80 10.26 7.73
N PHE A 248 11.31 11.32 8.39
CA PHE A 248 9.95 11.86 8.14
C PHE A 248 8.86 10.81 8.38
N CYS A 249 8.80 10.33 9.62
CA CYS A 249 7.97 9.20 10.00
C CYS A 249 6.51 9.62 10.23
N ALA A 250 5.56 8.79 9.80
CA ALA A 250 4.20 8.86 10.32
C ALA A 250 4.19 8.70 11.85
N GLY A 251 3.24 9.33 12.56
CA GLY A 251 3.23 9.30 14.04
C GLY A 251 2.94 7.92 14.65
N THR A 252 2.31 7.01 13.90
CA THR A 252 2.02 5.64 14.34
C THR A 252 2.24 4.65 13.21
N ASP A 253 2.62 3.42 13.55
CA ASP A 253 2.76 2.30 12.62
C ASP A 253 1.42 1.62 12.34
N LEU A 254 1.43 0.57 11.53
CA LEU A 254 0.22 -0.13 11.10
C LEU A 254 -0.52 -0.79 12.27
N THR A 255 0.21 -1.18 13.31
CA THR A 255 -0.34 -1.80 14.52
C THR A 255 -0.85 -0.77 15.53
N GLY A 256 -0.74 0.52 15.20
CA GLY A 256 -1.11 1.63 16.07
C GLY A 256 -0.06 1.97 17.13
N ARG A 257 1.16 1.44 17.00
CA ARG A 257 2.29 1.74 17.89
C ARG A 257 2.91 3.08 17.50
N ASP A 258 3.40 3.85 18.48
CA ASP A 258 4.08 5.11 18.22
C ASP A 258 5.36 4.92 17.39
N ARG A 259 5.71 5.91 16.57
CA ARG A 259 6.96 5.97 15.80
C ARG A 259 7.64 7.33 15.98
N PRO A 260 8.98 7.42 15.90
CA PRO A 260 9.95 6.32 15.82
C PRO A 260 10.18 5.62 17.15
N ILE A 261 10.75 4.41 17.12
CA ILE A 261 11.24 3.67 18.29
C ILE A 261 12.69 3.26 18.01
N ASP A 262 13.58 3.45 18.99
CA ASP A 262 14.95 2.93 18.94
C ASP A 262 14.93 1.40 19.03
N GLY A 263 14.87 0.75 17.87
CA GLY A 263 14.74 -0.68 17.68
C GLY A 263 16.07 -1.42 17.81
N ASP A 264 17.19 -0.81 17.40
CA ASP A 264 18.52 -1.41 17.51
C ASP A 264 19.23 -1.14 18.86
N GLY A 265 18.77 -0.14 19.61
CA GLY A 265 19.25 0.17 20.96
C GLY A 265 20.49 1.03 21.01
N ASP A 266 20.82 1.75 19.93
CA ASP A 266 22.00 2.63 19.88
C ASP A 266 21.78 4.01 20.54
N GLY A 267 20.55 4.31 20.95
CA GLY A 267 20.14 5.57 21.57
C GLY A 267 19.60 6.62 20.60
N ASN A 268 19.50 6.32 19.30
CA ASN A 268 19.00 7.21 18.26
C ASN A 268 17.80 6.61 17.51
N ALA A 269 16.59 6.91 18.01
CA ALA A 269 15.35 6.48 17.39
C ALA A 269 15.14 7.11 16.00
N LEU A 270 15.14 6.28 14.96
CA LEU A 270 14.62 6.60 13.63
C LEU A 270 13.43 5.67 13.34
N CYS A 271 12.65 5.96 12.30
CA CYS A 271 11.60 5.00 11.96
C CYS A 271 12.16 3.87 11.12
N ASP A 272 11.57 2.71 11.27
CA ASP A 272 11.82 1.61 10.36
C ASP A 272 11.27 1.88 8.96
N LEU A 273 11.89 1.25 7.96
CA LEU A 273 11.31 1.18 6.63
C LEU A 273 10.07 0.29 6.64
N GLY A 274 9.05 0.72 5.93
CA GLY A 274 7.80 0.00 5.77
C GLY A 274 6.79 0.30 6.87
N ALA A 275 5.80 -0.59 6.95
CA ALA A 275 4.54 -0.36 7.65
C ALA A 275 4.60 -0.51 9.18
N VAL A 276 5.63 -1.16 9.72
CA VAL A 276 5.68 -1.61 11.12
C VAL A 276 7.04 -1.27 11.72
N GLU A 277 7.05 -0.83 12.97
CA GLU A 277 8.27 -0.64 13.75
C GLU A 277 8.73 -1.94 14.42
N TYR A 278 10.02 -2.21 14.35
CA TYR A 278 10.69 -3.22 15.13
C TYR A 278 10.78 -2.79 16.59
N ILE A 279 10.64 -3.77 17.47
CA ILE A 279 10.85 -3.57 18.90
C ILE A 279 11.72 -4.70 19.45
N ASN A 280 12.87 -4.30 19.97
CA ASN A 280 13.71 -5.22 20.71
C ASN A 280 13.15 -5.42 22.13
N THR A 281 12.37 -6.49 22.31
CA THR A 281 11.74 -6.82 23.62
C THR A 281 12.74 -7.12 24.74
N THR A 282 14.02 -7.36 24.43
CA THR A 282 15.09 -7.48 25.43
C THR A 282 15.59 -6.12 25.96
N ILE A 283 15.34 -5.02 25.26
CA ILE A 283 15.61 -3.65 25.72
C ILE A 283 14.44 -3.13 26.59
N GLY A 284 13.24 -3.71 26.42
CA GLY A 284 12.01 -3.33 27.13
C GLY A 284 11.85 -3.86 28.57
N ILE A 285 12.84 -4.56 29.15
CA ILE A 285 12.74 -5.00 30.56
C ILE A 285 12.94 -3.86 31.56
N PHE A 286 13.34 -2.66 31.09
CA PHE A 286 13.56 -1.48 31.94
C PHE A 286 12.71 -0.25 31.57
N SER A 287 11.70 -0.36 30.69
CA SER A 287 10.86 0.80 30.32
C SER A 287 9.44 0.79 30.89
N ASP A 288 9.07 -0.17 31.73
CA ASP A 288 7.72 -0.27 32.33
C ASP A 288 7.49 0.63 33.57
N GLY A 289 8.27 1.71 33.71
CA GLY A 289 7.94 2.79 34.65
C GLY A 289 8.23 2.50 36.13
N PHE A 290 9.20 1.62 36.42
CA PHE A 290 9.72 1.38 37.77
C PHE A 290 11.04 2.12 38.09
N GLU A 291 11.40 3.15 37.33
CA GLU A 291 12.44 4.09 37.80
C GLU A 291 11.83 5.03 38.84
N ALA A 292 11.91 4.59 40.09
CA ALA A 292 11.60 5.38 41.27
C ALA A 292 12.73 6.40 41.53
N ASP A 293 12.34 7.66 41.73
CA ASP A 293 12.67 8.45 42.93
C ASP A 293 11.61 9.54 43.15
#